data_AF-A0A7Z0PG11-F1
#
_entry.id   AF-A0A7Z0PG11-F1
#
_cell.length_a   1.000
_cell.length_b   1.000
_cell.length_c   1.000
_cell.angle_alpha   90.00
_cell.angle_beta   90.00
_cell.angle_gamma   90.00
#
_symmetry.space_group_name_H-M   'P 1'
#
loop_
_entity.id
_entity.type
_entity.pdbx_description
1 polymer ?
#
loop_
_entity_poly.entity_id
_entity_poly.type
_entity_poly.pdbx_seq_one_letter_code
_entity_poly.pdbx_strand_id
1 'polypeptide(L)' 'MMKTLLVILLVVLAIILIGVILIQPDRSRGIAKTANVLDQEKEGIEKFTEYVAFLFLFVAILYNIIR' A
#
# COMPACT_ATOMS: atom_id res chain seq x y z
N MET A 1 -21.76 -11.54 10.37
CA MET A 1 -21.40 -10.13 10.09
C MET A 1 -19.90 -9.86 10.18
N MET A 2 -19.22 -10.17 11.29
CA MET A 2 -17.80 -9.82 11.46
C MET A 2 -16.87 -10.38 10.36
N LYS A 3 -17.03 -11.66 9.96
CA LYS A 3 -16.27 -12.25 8.84
C LYS A 3 -16.47 -11.47 7.53
N THR A 4 -17.70 -11.06 7.24
CA THR A 4 -18.04 -10.25 6.04
C THR A 4 -17.39 -8.87 6.09
N LEU A 5 -17.39 -8.22 7.26
CA LEU A 5 -16.74 -6.92 7.44
C LEU A 5 -15.22 -7.00 7.23
N LEU A 6 -14.57 -8.05 7.74
CA LEU A 6 -13.14 -8.28 7.52
C LEU A 6 -12.81 -8.51 6.04
N VAL A 7 -13.66 -9.25 5.32
CA VAL A 7 -13.50 -9.43 3.86
C VAL A 7 -13.66 -8.10 3.13
N ILE A 8 -14.67 -7.30 3.46
CA ILE A 8 -14.86 -5.97 2.86
C ILE A 8 -13.63 -5.09 3.12
N LEU A 9 -13.11 -5.09 4.35
CA LEU A 9 -11.92 -4.33 4.71
C LEU A 9 -10.69 -4.77 3.90
N LEU A 10 -10.48 -6.08 3.72
CA LEU A 10 -9.41 -6.62 2.89
C LEU A 10 -9.53 -6.17 1.43
N VAL A 11 -10.74 -6.20 0.86
CA VAL A 11 -10.99 -5.74 -0.51
C VAL A 11 -10.67 -4.25 -0.66
N VAL A 12 -11.09 -3.41 0.30
CA VAL A 12 -10.78 -1.98 0.27
C VAL A 12 -9.28 -1.73 0.34
N LEU A 13 -8.57 -2.40 1.26
CA LEU A 13 -7.13 -2.28 1.40
C LEU A 13 -6.38 -2.76 0.14
N ALA A 14 -6.87 -3.82 -0.53
CA ALA A 14 -6.31 -4.29 -1.79
C ALA A 14 -6.47 -3.25 -2.92
N ILE A 15 -7.65 -2.63 -3.04
CA ILE A 15 -7.89 -1.57 -4.02
C ILE A 15 -6.95 -0.38 -3.79
N ILE A 16 -6.77 0.03 -2.52
CA ILE A 16 -5.83 1.11 -2.16
C ILE A 16 -4.40 0.72 -2.55
N LEU A 17 -3.94 -0.48 -2.20
CA LEU A 17 -2.58 -0.94 -2.54
C LEU A 17 -2.34 -0.93 -4.05
N ILE A 18 -3.28 -1.47 -4.83
CA ILE A 18 -3.18 -1.47 -6.29
C ILE A 18 -3.12 -0.04 -6.82
N GLY A 19 -4.02 0.84 -6.36
CA GLY A 19 -4.04 2.24 -6.79
C GLY A 19 -2.73 2.98 -6.49
N VAL A 20 -2.18 2.78 -5.30
CA VAL A 20 -0.92 3.42 -4.90
C VAL A 20 0.26 2.87 -5.69
N ILE A 21 0.37 1.54 -5.84
CA ILE A 21 1.44 0.90 -6.62
C ILE A 21 1.43 1.38 -8.08
N LEU A 22 0.25 1.58 -8.68
CA LEU A 22 0.15 2.11 -10.04
C LEU A 22 0.58 3.58 -10.15
N ILE A 23 0.48 4.36 -9.08
CA ILE A 23 0.91 5.75 -9.03
C ILE A 23 2.41 5.86 -8.70
N GLN A 24 3.02 4.83 -8.08
CA GLN A 24 4.44 4.85 -7.74
C GLN A 24 5.29 5.05 -9.01
N PRO A 25 6.10 6.11 -9.06
CA PRO A 25 6.94 6.38 -10.22
C PRO A 25 8.07 5.34 -10.30
N ASP A 26 8.26 4.75 -11.48
CA ASP A 26 9.29 3.73 -11.72
C ASP A 26 10.68 4.19 -11.22
N ARG A 27 11.28 3.39 -10.33
CA ARG A 27 12.64 3.60 -9.80
C ARG A 27 13.71 3.65 -10.91
N SER A 28 13.43 3.05 -12.08
CA SER A 28 14.34 3.01 -13.22
C SER A 28 14.51 4.33 -13.96
N ARG A 29 13.66 5.35 -13.69
CA ARG A 29 13.72 6.66 -14.36
C ARG A 29 14.30 7.70 -13.40
N GLY A 30 15.63 7.78 -13.28
CA GLY A 30 16.22 8.82 -12.42
C GLY A 30 17.72 8.82 -12.16
N ILE A 31 18.58 8.54 -13.15
CA ILE A 31 19.88 9.21 -13.15
C ILE A 31 19.65 10.53 -13.90
N ALA A 32 19.82 11.65 -13.21
CA ALA A 32 19.78 13.03 -13.71
C ALA A 32 18.38 13.66 -13.96
N LYS A 33 17.77 14.22 -12.91
CA LYS A 33 17.42 15.67 -12.79
C LYS A 33 16.40 15.88 -11.65
N THR A 34 16.70 16.83 -10.76
CA THR A 34 15.81 17.44 -9.73
C THR A 34 15.75 16.73 -8.36
N ALA A 35 16.89 16.67 -7.68
CA ALA A 35 17.18 15.82 -6.51
C ALA A 35 16.74 16.38 -5.12
N ASN A 36 15.58 17.00 -4.95
CA ASN A 36 15.20 17.41 -3.58
C ASN A 36 13.70 17.39 -3.24
N VAL A 37 12.81 17.68 -4.20
CA VAL A 37 11.35 17.66 -3.94
C VAL A 37 10.73 16.35 -4.41
N LEU A 38 11.15 15.87 -5.59
CA LEU A 38 10.61 14.64 -6.17
C LEU A 38 11.01 13.38 -5.38
N ASP A 39 12.19 13.38 -4.77
CA ASP A 39 12.67 12.24 -3.97
C ASP A 39 11.92 12.12 -2.63
N GLN A 40 11.53 13.25 -2.03
CA GLN A 40 10.74 13.27 -0.79
C GLN A 40 9.29 12.80 -1.03
N GLU A 41 8.69 13.18 -2.16
CA GLU A 41 7.36 12.70 -2.55
C GLU A 41 7.36 11.18 -2.82
N LYS A 42 8.41 10.67 -3.48
CA LYS A 42 8.61 9.23 -3.69
C LYS A 42 8.72 8.46 -2.38
N GLU A 43 9.57 8.92 -1.46
CA GLU A 43 9.76 8.28 -0.16
C GLU A 43 8.45 8.25 0.66
N GLY A 44 7.63 9.31 0.55
CA GLY A 44 6.31 9.37 1.19
C GLY A 44 5.33 8.31 0.67
N ILE A 45 5.26 8.12 -0.65
CA ILE A 45 4.37 7.13 -1.27
C ILE A 45 4.84 5.70 -0.97
N GLU A 46 6.16 5.46 -0.97
CA GLU A 46 6.74 4.16 -0.62
C GLU A 46 6.40 3.78 0.84
N LYS A 47 6.63 4.68 1.80
CA LYS A 47 6.26 4.45 3.21
C LYS A 47 4.76 4.25 3.40
N PHE A 48 3.93 5.02 2.71
CA PHE A 48 2.48 4.82 2.75
C PHE A 48 2.09 3.42 2.29
N THR A 49 2.69 2.95 1.19
CA THR A 49 2.44 1.61 0.65
C THR A 49 2.86 0.55 1.65
N GLU A 50 4.01 0.71 2.31
CA GLU A 50 4.49 -0.19 3.35
C GLU A 50 3.48 -0.31 4.51
N TYR A 51 2.98 0.83 5.03
CA TYR A 51 1.98 0.82 6.10
C TYR A 51 0.68 0.12 5.69
N VAL A 52 0.17 0.40 4.48
CA VAL A 52 -1.06 -0.23 3.99
C VAL A 52 -0.84 -1.73 3.76
N ALA A 53 0.33 -2.14 3.25
CA ALA A 53 0.67 -3.54 3.05
C ALA A 53 0.75 -4.30 4.37
N PHE A 54 1.36 -3.70 5.39
CA PHE A 54 1.42 -4.28 6.73
C PHE A 54 0.02 -4.44 7.33
N LEU A 55 -0.83 -3.41 7.23
CA LEU A 55 -2.21 -3.47 7.71
C LEU A 55 -3.03 -4.52 6.97
N PHE A 56 -2.88 -4.63 5.65
CA PHE A 56 -3.52 -5.66 4.85
C PHE A 56 -3.13 -7.06 5.33
N LEU A 57 -1.83 -7.32 5.51
CA LEU A 57 -1.33 -8.59 6.00
C LEU A 57 -1.87 -8.90 7.40
N PHE A 58 -1.88 -7.92 8.30
CA PHE A 58 -2.39 -8.07 9.65
C PHE A 58 -3.87 -8.46 9.67
N VAL A 59 -4.70 -7.76 8.89
CA VAL A 59 -6.13 -8.08 8.75
C VAL A 59 -6.33 -9.46 8.13
N ALA A 60 -5.49 -9.86 7.16
CA ALA A 60 -5.57 -11.16 6.51
C ALA A 60 -5.26 -12.30 7.49
N ILE A 61 -4.23 -12.13 8.33
CA ILE A 61 -3.89 -13.07 9.40
C ILE A 61 -5.05 -13.18 10.40
N LEU A 62 -5.59 -12.04 10.87
CA LEU A 62 -6.74 -12.05 11.78
C LEU A 62 -7.96 -12.76 11.17
N TYR A 63 -8.26 -12.49 9.91
CA TYR A 63 -9.33 -13.17 9.20
C TYR A 63 -9.10 -14.68 9.16
N ASN A 64 -7.87 -15.13 8.88
CA ASN A 64 -7.54 -16.56 8.85
C ASN A 64 -7.69 -17.24 10.23
N ILE A 65 -7.35 -16.54 11.32
CA ILE A 65 -7.51 -17.06 12.69
C ILE A 65 -8.99 -17.14 13.10
N ILE A 66 -9.80 -16.16 12.69
CA ILE A 66 -11.22 -16.06 13.06
C ILE A 66 -12.11 -16.95 12.17
N ARG A 67 -11.66 -17.25 10.95
CA ARG A 67 -12.41 -18.00 9.94
C ARG A 67 -12.61 -19.45 10.34
#